data_AF-A0A2D5ARB1-F1
#
_entry.id   AF-A0A2D5ARB1-F1
#
_cell.length_a   1.000
_cell.length_b   1.000
_cell.length_c   1.000
_cell.angle_alpha   90.00
_cell.angle_beta   90.00
_cell.angle_gamma   90.00
#
_symmetry.space_group_name_H-M   'P 1'
#
loop_
_entity.id
_entity.type
_entity.pdbx_description
1 polymer ?
#
loop_
_entity_poly.entity_id
_entity_poly.type
_entity_poly.pdbx_seq_one_letter_code
_entity_poly.pdbx_strand_id
1 'polypeptide(L)'
;LDYDFGNLQLLKFLGFTARELSNMDSEAPEKGVNYDTDVQEQERYKAALAAHERRLTERKRALQTAGARLTAEIRRVWNDDSLTLRLDVDGQYLQTLVEDELGIPVELDQRSEGFRWLVSFFVVFHAQAKDDLRNAVLLLDEPGLSLHALKQQEFRKTVSALAEGNQIVYTTHSPFMVGADELDLVRVVEMVDRKVGTKVHTRLAVDDPKSIYPLQAALGYDLAQSMFTHQRNLVVEGITDLLIIEALNAAFSSEGGPAVDSDIAIVPAGSASKVVYYSTILTSQSLKVAALLDSDSAGDQAAEQEALWQLLSTKRILRTGDHIAGVQRAEIEDLLRHTLAQIARDELGWDSVATVQSQPARPLMEILVAEHPEASKWKLARAFAKWLSANGTAALDPSERASWSSLSAAVNKALT
;
A
#
# COMPACT_ATOMS: atom_id res chain seq x y z
N LEU A 1 17.48 -33.01 -8.99
CA LEU A 1 16.20 -33.27 -8.31
C LEU A 1 15.44 -31.98 -8.05
N ASP A 2 16.11 -30.85 -7.74
CA ASP A 2 15.44 -29.56 -7.51
C ASP A 2 14.86 -28.87 -8.76
N TYR A 3 15.40 -29.15 -9.96
CA TYR A 3 14.96 -28.54 -11.23
C TYR A 3 13.53 -28.93 -11.66
N ASP A 4 12.94 -29.95 -11.04
CA ASP A 4 11.64 -30.49 -11.43
C ASP A 4 10.49 -29.99 -10.54
N PHE A 5 10.79 -29.42 -9.36
CA PHE A 5 9.74 -29.08 -8.40
C PHE A 5 8.78 -28.01 -8.93
N GLY A 6 9.31 -26.92 -9.50
CA GLY A 6 8.49 -25.85 -10.09
C GLY A 6 7.63 -26.34 -11.26
N ASN A 7 8.20 -27.17 -12.13
CA ASN A 7 7.48 -27.76 -13.27
C ASN A 7 6.40 -28.75 -12.81
N LEU A 8 6.66 -29.54 -11.77
CA LEU A 8 5.66 -30.41 -11.15
C LEU A 8 4.54 -29.61 -10.49
N GLN A 9 4.85 -28.50 -9.81
CA GLN A 9 3.82 -27.61 -9.27
C GLN A 9 3.00 -26.95 -10.37
N LEU A 10 3.64 -26.55 -11.48
CA LEU A 10 2.93 -26.04 -12.65
C LEU A 10 1.99 -27.10 -13.21
N LEU A 11 2.46 -28.31 -13.47
CA LEU A 11 1.61 -29.42 -13.93
C LEU A 11 0.44 -29.70 -12.97
N LYS A 12 0.69 -29.70 -11.66
CA LYS A 12 -0.34 -29.84 -10.61
C LYS A 12 -1.35 -28.69 -10.66
N PHE A 13 -0.89 -27.46 -10.80
CA PHE A 13 -1.75 -26.27 -10.94
C PHE A 13 -2.65 -26.37 -12.17
N LEU A 14 -2.08 -26.84 -13.28
CA LEU A 14 -2.78 -27.01 -14.55
C LEU A 14 -3.73 -28.22 -14.54
N GLY A 15 -3.57 -29.14 -13.59
CA GLY A 15 -4.40 -30.33 -13.43
C GLY A 15 -3.97 -31.50 -14.33
N PHE A 16 -2.68 -31.58 -14.68
CA PHE A 16 -2.12 -32.66 -15.49
C PHE A 16 -0.96 -33.35 -14.78
N THR A 17 -0.71 -34.60 -15.16
CA THR A 17 0.58 -35.27 -14.95
C THR A 17 1.41 -35.22 -16.23
N ALA A 18 2.73 -35.26 -16.10
CA ALA A 18 3.62 -35.36 -17.27
C ALA A 18 3.29 -36.59 -18.15
N ARG A 19 2.86 -37.69 -17.52
CA ARG A 19 2.48 -38.93 -18.21
C ARG A 19 1.19 -38.76 -19.02
N GLU A 20 0.19 -38.05 -18.50
CA GLU A 20 -1.04 -37.78 -19.24
C GLU A 20 -0.77 -36.94 -20.48
N LEU A 21 -0.01 -35.84 -20.35
CA LEU A 21 0.34 -34.99 -21.49
C LEU A 21 1.18 -35.74 -22.53
N SER A 22 2.12 -36.58 -22.09
CA SER A 22 2.92 -37.41 -22.98
C SER A 22 2.09 -38.49 -23.70
N ASN A 23 1.16 -39.14 -23.02
CA ASN A 23 0.27 -40.14 -23.63
C ASN A 23 -0.67 -39.53 -24.69
N MET A 24 -1.02 -38.25 -24.53
CA MET A 24 -1.81 -37.51 -25.51
C MET A 24 -1.02 -37.15 -26.78
N ASP A 25 0.32 -37.24 -26.74
CA ASP A 25 1.26 -36.99 -27.84
C ASP A 25 1.76 -38.29 -28.52
N SER A 26 1.03 -39.40 -28.35
CA SER A 26 1.45 -40.68 -28.92
C SER A 26 1.64 -40.59 -30.43
N GLU A 27 2.61 -41.30 -30.98
CA GLU A 27 2.90 -41.35 -32.42
C GLU A 27 1.64 -41.59 -33.28
N ALA A 28 1.65 -41.01 -34.48
CA ALA A 28 0.61 -41.25 -35.47
C ALA A 28 0.58 -42.74 -35.83
N PRO A 29 -0.61 -43.34 -36.02
CA PRO A 29 -0.69 -44.73 -36.42
C PRO A 29 -0.03 -44.92 -37.78
N GLU A 30 0.76 -46.00 -37.92
CA GLU A 30 1.36 -46.37 -39.20
C GLU A 30 0.37 -47.19 -40.04
N LYS A 31 0.49 -47.06 -41.37
CA LYS A 31 -0.20 -47.96 -42.29
C LYS A 31 0.48 -49.33 -42.22
N GLY A 32 -0.28 -50.37 -41.97
CA GLY A 32 0.29 -51.72 -42.01
C GLY A 32 0.46 -52.25 -43.43
N VAL A 33 1.08 -53.42 -43.53
CA VAL A 33 1.67 -53.95 -44.78
C VAL A 33 0.63 -54.19 -45.88
N ASN A 34 -0.63 -54.50 -45.54
CA ASN A 34 -1.70 -54.74 -46.52
C ASN A 34 -2.73 -53.62 -46.58
N TYR A 35 -2.39 -52.42 -46.11
CA TYR A 35 -3.31 -51.26 -46.11
C TYR A 35 -3.92 -50.99 -47.50
N ASP A 36 -3.15 -51.14 -48.57
CA ASP A 36 -3.63 -50.85 -49.94
C ASP A 36 -4.55 -51.97 -50.49
N THR A 37 -4.59 -53.15 -49.87
CA THR A 37 -5.29 -54.34 -50.38
C THR A 37 -6.37 -54.90 -49.44
N ASP A 38 -6.36 -54.56 -48.15
CA ASP A 38 -7.31 -55.02 -47.15
C ASP A 38 -8.19 -53.87 -46.60
N VAL A 39 -9.50 -53.97 -46.88
CA VAL A 39 -10.51 -52.99 -46.42
C VAL A 39 -10.59 -52.93 -44.89
N GLN A 40 -10.41 -54.05 -44.18
CA GLN A 40 -10.42 -54.07 -42.71
C GLN A 40 -9.22 -53.33 -42.13
N GLU A 41 -8.06 -53.44 -42.77
CA GLU A 41 -6.85 -52.72 -42.39
C GLU A 41 -6.98 -51.21 -42.64
N GLN A 42 -7.66 -50.81 -43.73
CA GLN A 42 -8.00 -49.41 -43.99
C GLN A 42 -8.95 -48.83 -42.94
N GLU A 43 -10.00 -49.57 -42.57
CA GLU A 43 -10.95 -49.14 -41.53
C GLU A 43 -10.27 -49.02 -40.16
N ARG A 44 -9.42 -50.00 -39.81
CA ARG A 44 -8.64 -49.95 -38.56
C ARG A 44 -7.70 -48.76 -38.52
N TYR A 45 -6.97 -48.48 -39.61
CA TYR A 45 -6.10 -47.30 -39.71
C TYR A 45 -6.90 -46.00 -39.58
N LYS A 46 -8.03 -45.86 -40.30
CA LYS A 46 -8.88 -44.67 -40.22
C LYS A 46 -9.42 -44.44 -38.81
N ALA A 47 -9.85 -45.51 -38.13
CA ALA A 47 -10.31 -45.43 -36.75
C ALA A 47 -9.18 -45.01 -35.79
N ALA A 48 -7.99 -45.59 -35.95
CA ALA A 48 -6.81 -45.22 -35.16
C ALA A 48 -6.37 -43.77 -35.40
N LEU A 49 -6.40 -43.31 -36.66
CA LEU A 49 -6.05 -41.94 -37.03
C LEU A 49 -7.05 -40.95 -36.43
N ALA A 50 -8.35 -41.20 -36.56
CA ALA A 50 -9.38 -40.38 -35.94
C ALA A 50 -9.24 -40.33 -34.41
N ALA A 51 -8.87 -41.44 -33.76
CA ALA A 51 -8.60 -41.48 -32.33
C ALA A 51 -7.32 -40.69 -31.94
N HIS A 52 -6.28 -40.71 -32.78
CA HIS A 52 -5.08 -39.89 -32.62
C HIS A 52 -5.39 -38.39 -32.76
N GLU A 53 -6.10 -37.97 -33.82
CA GLU A 53 -6.50 -36.58 -34.03
C GLU A 53 -7.38 -36.03 -32.88
N ARG A 54 -8.29 -36.86 -32.35
CA ARG A 54 -9.09 -36.51 -31.16
C ARG A 54 -8.21 -36.24 -29.94
N ARG A 55 -7.23 -37.09 -29.66
CA ARG A 55 -6.31 -36.92 -28.52
C ARG A 55 -5.46 -35.65 -28.66
N LEU A 56 -4.95 -35.35 -29.86
CA LEU A 56 -4.24 -34.09 -30.11
C LEU A 56 -5.14 -32.87 -29.90
N THR A 57 -6.39 -32.94 -30.36
CA THR A 57 -7.38 -31.87 -30.17
C THR A 57 -7.73 -31.67 -28.69
N GLU A 58 -7.92 -32.76 -27.95
CA GLU A 58 -8.16 -32.73 -26.51
C GLU A 58 -6.98 -32.13 -25.75
N ARG A 59 -5.75 -32.54 -26.07
CA ARG A 59 -4.51 -31.96 -25.50
C ARG A 59 -4.45 -30.46 -25.72
N LYS A 60 -4.66 -30.00 -26.96
CA LYS A 60 -4.63 -28.58 -27.31
C LYS A 60 -5.68 -27.78 -26.52
N ARG A 61 -6.92 -28.29 -26.44
CA ARG A 61 -7.99 -27.64 -25.67
C ARG A 61 -7.67 -27.60 -24.17
N ALA A 62 -7.11 -28.68 -23.65
CA ALA A 62 -6.73 -28.78 -22.25
C ALA A 62 -5.63 -27.76 -21.89
N LEU A 63 -4.58 -27.66 -22.72
CA LEU A 63 -3.51 -26.67 -22.57
C LEU A 63 -4.03 -25.23 -22.71
N GLN A 64 -4.92 -24.95 -23.67
CA GLN A 64 -5.53 -23.63 -23.84
C GLN A 64 -6.37 -23.24 -22.61
N THR A 65 -7.15 -24.17 -22.08
CA THR A 65 -7.97 -23.94 -20.88
C THR A 65 -7.08 -23.66 -19.67
N ALA A 66 -6.01 -24.42 -19.52
CA ALA A 66 -5.08 -24.27 -18.41
C ALA A 66 -4.25 -22.98 -18.53
N GLY A 67 -3.83 -22.59 -19.74
CA GLY A 67 -3.20 -21.30 -20.03
C GLY A 67 -4.12 -20.11 -19.75
N ALA A 68 -5.40 -20.20 -20.12
CA ALA A 68 -6.40 -19.17 -19.81
C ALA A 68 -6.60 -19.01 -18.29
N ARG A 69 -6.63 -20.12 -17.54
CA ARG A 69 -6.70 -20.10 -16.08
C ARG A 69 -5.46 -19.46 -15.45
N LEU A 70 -4.28 -19.86 -15.90
CA LEU A 70 -3.01 -19.28 -15.44
C LEU A 70 -2.96 -17.78 -15.74
N THR A 71 -3.41 -17.37 -16.94
CA THR A 71 -3.51 -15.97 -17.34
C THR A 71 -4.41 -15.19 -16.37
N ALA A 72 -5.62 -15.67 -16.09
CA ALA A 72 -6.55 -14.96 -15.21
C ALA A 72 -5.96 -14.74 -13.80
N GLU A 73 -5.30 -15.76 -13.25
CA GLU A 73 -4.66 -15.63 -11.95
C GLU A 73 -3.44 -14.69 -11.99
N ILE A 74 -2.55 -14.84 -12.98
CA ILE A 74 -1.37 -13.96 -13.07
C ILE A 74 -1.78 -12.50 -13.32
N ARG A 75 -2.82 -12.22 -14.11
CA ARG A 75 -3.36 -10.85 -14.27
C ARG A 75 -3.82 -10.27 -12.94
N ARG A 76 -4.58 -11.05 -12.16
CA ARG A 76 -5.05 -10.66 -10.82
C ARG A 76 -3.91 -10.30 -9.88
N VAL A 77 -2.80 -11.03 -9.98
CA VAL A 77 -1.67 -10.96 -9.06
C VAL A 77 -0.62 -9.91 -9.51
N TRP A 78 -0.37 -9.81 -10.81
CA TRP A 78 0.60 -8.90 -11.42
C TRP A 78 0.04 -7.52 -11.80
N ASN A 79 -1.30 -7.39 -11.80
CA ASN A 79 -2.04 -6.17 -12.10
C ASN A 79 -1.71 -5.60 -13.49
N ASP A 80 -1.73 -6.46 -14.51
CA ASP A 80 -1.51 -6.10 -15.91
C ASP A 80 -2.45 -6.92 -16.81
N ASP A 81 -3.49 -6.27 -17.31
CA ASP A 81 -4.52 -6.93 -18.12
C ASP A 81 -4.06 -7.27 -19.54
N SER A 82 -2.93 -6.74 -19.99
CA SER A 82 -2.40 -7.00 -21.34
C SER A 82 -1.78 -8.39 -21.47
N LEU A 83 -1.35 -8.99 -20.36
CA LEU A 83 -0.56 -10.21 -20.38
C LEU A 83 -1.40 -11.43 -20.74
N THR A 84 -0.90 -12.27 -21.63
CA THR A 84 -1.51 -13.57 -21.94
C THR A 84 -0.46 -14.66 -21.78
N LEU A 85 -0.74 -15.65 -20.94
CA LEU A 85 0.13 -16.82 -20.77
C LEU A 85 -0.40 -17.98 -21.60
N ARG A 86 0.49 -18.57 -22.40
CA ARG A 86 0.22 -19.75 -23.21
C ARG A 86 1.14 -20.88 -22.79
N LEU A 87 0.62 -22.10 -22.91
CA LEU A 87 1.36 -23.31 -22.65
C LEU A 87 1.51 -24.03 -23.96
N ASP A 88 2.75 -24.30 -24.33
CA ASP A 88 3.08 -25.10 -25.49
C ASP A 88 3.81 -26.36 -25.05
N VAL A 89 3.55 -27.47 -25.72
CA VAL A 89 4.19 -28.74 -25.39
C VAL A 89 4.66 -29.43 -26.65
N ASP A 90 5.96 -29.66 -26.73
CA ASP A 90 6.62 -30.40 -27.80
C ASP A 90 7.34 -31.60 -27.20
N GLY A 91 6.77 -32.80 -27.38
CA GLY A 91 7.26 -34.03 -26.76
C GLY A 91 7.34 -33.92 -25.24
N GLN A 92 8.56 -33.89 -24.71
CA GLN A 92 8.86 -33.78 -23.26
C GLN A 92 9.08 -32.33 -22.79
N TYR A 93 9.06 -31.35 -23.69
CA TYR A 93 9.29 -29.95 -23.36
C TYR A 93 7.97 -29.22 -23.18
N LEU A 94 7.68 -28.80 -21.94
CA LEU A 94 6.60 -27.88 -21.62
C LEU A 94 7.18 -26.47 -21.56
N GLN A 95 6.71 -25.59 -22.45
CA GLN A 95 7.08 -24.19 -22.49
C GLN A 95 5.94 -23.31 -21.99
N THR A 96 6.27 -22.34 -21.14
CA THR A 96 5.36 -21.25 -20.77
C THR A 96 5.75 -20.01 -21.57
N LEU A 97 4.87 -19.63 -22.49
CA LEU A 97 5.02 -18.44 -23.34
C LEU A 97 4.18 -17.30 -22.75
N VAL A 98 4.70 -16.09 -22.86
CA VAL A 98 4.07 -14.87 -22.38
C VAL A 98 3.96 -13.90 -23.54
N GLU A 99 2.74 -13.45 -23.81
CA GLU A 99 2.42 -12.44 -24.82
C GLU A 99 1.99 -11.16 -24.09
N ASP A 100 2.46 -10.03 -24.60
CA ASP A 100 2.04 -8.68 -24.19
C ASP A 100 1.17 -8.05 -25.30
N GLU A 101 0.95 -6.73 -25.25
CA GLU A 101 0.17 -5.98 -26.24
C GLU A 101 0.69 -6.10 -27.68
N LEU A 102 1.98 -6.38 -27.88
CA LEU A 102 2.57 -6.56 -29.21
C LEU A 102 2.16 -7.90 -29.84
N GLY A 103 1.59 -8.81 -29.05
CA GLY A 103 1.13 -10.12 -29.49
C GLY A 103 2.24 -11.08 -29.89
N ILE A 104 3.49 -10.79 -29.53
CA ILE A 104 4.66 -11.63 -29.81
C ILE A 104 4.90 -12.52 -28.58
N PRO A 105 4.74 -13.85 -28.69
CA PRO A 105 5.03 -14.75 -27.58
C PRO A 105 6.54 -14.84 -27.34
N VAL A 106 6.94 -14.63 -26.08
CA VAL A 106 8.31 -14.87 -25.60
C VAL A 106 8.29 -15.88 -24.48
N GLU A 107 9.36 -16.65 -24.31
CA GLU A 107 9.46 -17.59 -23.20
C GLU A 107 9.48 -16.84 -21.85
N LEU A 108 8.90 -17.45 -20.82
CA LEU A 108 8.92 -16.90 -19.46
C LEU A 108 10.35 -16.57 -19.01
N ASP A 109 11.34 -17.39 -19.37
CA ASP A 109 12.74 -17.20 -19.01
C ASP A 109 13.39 -15.95 -19.60
N GLN A 110 12.82 -15.42 -20.69
CA GLN A 110 13.24 -14.19 -21.36
C GLN A 110 12.59 -12.94 -20.76
N ARG A 111 11.67 -13.09 -19.79
CA ARG A 111 11.07 -11.97 -19.06
C ARG A 111 11.99 -11.47 -17.94
N SER A 112 11.65 -10.31 -17.39
CA SER A 112 12.40 -9.73 -16.27
C SER A 112 12.48 -10.70 -15.09
N GLU A 113 13.59 -10.65 -14.36
CA GLU A 113 13.83 -11.53 -13.22
C GLU A 113 12.68 -11.47 -12.20
N GLY A 114 12.19 -10.27 -11.90
CA GLY A 114 11.06 -10.06 -11.02
C GLY A 114 9.76 -10.71 -11.50
N PHE A 115 9.45 -10.63 -12.81
CA PHE A 115 8.26 -11.28 -13.36
C PHE A 115 8.35 -12.80 -13.25
N ARG A 116 9.52 -13.38 -13.61
CA ARG A 116 9.75 -14.82 -13.47
C ARG A 116 9.62 -15.30 -12.03
N TRP A 117 10.20 -14.54 -11.11
CA TRP A 117 10.14 -14.83 -9.68
C TRP A 117 8.69 -14.86 -9.20
N LEU A 118 7.89 -13.85 -9.57
CA LEU A 118 6.50 -13.76 -9.14
C LEU A 118 5.62 -14.87 -9.72
N VAL A 119 5.74 -15.16 -11.02
CA VAL A 119 5.01 -16.27 -11.65
C VAL A 119 5.38 -17.60 -10.98
N SER A 120 6.67 -17.84 -10.77
CA SER A 120 7.15 -19.07 -10.12
C SER A 120 6.66 -19.19 -8.69
N PHE A 121 6.78 -18.10 -7.91
CA PHE A 121 6.28 -18.02 -6.54
C PHE A 121 4.78 -18.31 -6.48
N PHE A 122 3.99 -17.65 -7.31
CA PHE A 122 2.54 -17.83 -7.35
C PHE A 122 2.15 -19.27 -7.70
N VAL A 123 2.73 -19.84 -8.76
CA VAL A 123 2.40 -21.20 -9.22
C VAL A 123 2.72 -22.22 -8.13
N VAL A 124 3.93 -22.14 -7.56
CA VAL A 124 4.37 -23.05 -6.49
C VAL A 124 3.47 -22.89 -5.27
N PHE A 125 3.24 -21.65 -4.84
CA PHE A 125 2.43 -21.36 -3.66
C PHE A 125 1.00 -21.87 -3.84
N HIS A 126 0.34 -21.55 -4.95
CA HIS A 126 -1.06 -21.92 -5.16
C HIS A 126 -1.26 -23.42 -5.30
N ALA A 127 -0.31 -24.12 -5.94
CA ALA A 127 -0.34 -25.57 -6.06
C ALA A 127 -0.19 -26.27 -4.70
N GLN A 128 0.63 -25.70 -3.81
CA GLN A 128 0.87 -26.24 -2.48
C GLN A 128 -0.23 -25.83 -1.47
N ALA A 129 -0.67 -24.58 -1.50
CA ALA A 129 -1.68 -24.00 -0.60
C ALA A 129 -3.05 -24.68 -0.70
N LYS A 130 -3.37 -25.28 -1.86
CA LYS A 130 -4.62 -26.04 -2.05
C LYS A 130 -4.56 -27.47 -1.52
N ASP A 131 -3.38 -27.95 -1.14
CA ASP A 131 -3.15 -29.33 -0.77
C ASP A 131 -2.32 -29.41 0.52
N ASP A 132 -1.01 -29.65 0.40
CA ASP A 132 -0.08 -29.87 1.52
C ASP A 132 0.01 -28.69 2.49
N LEU A 133 -0.21 -27.46 2.00
CA LEU A 133 -0.10 -26.22 2.78
C LEU A 133 -1.46 -25.56 3.04
N ARG A 134 -2.56 -26.32 3.09
CA ARG A 134 -3.87 -25.77 3.47
C ARG A 134 -3.93 -25.49 4.98
N ASN A 135 -4.43 -24.32 5.38
CA ASN A 135 -4.47 -23.84 6.76
C ASN A 135 -3.08 -23.83 7.44
N ALA A 136 -2.02 -23.58 6.67
CA ALA A 136 -0.65 -23.53 7.16
C ALA A 136 -0.25 -22.11 7.63
N VAL A 137 0.81 -22.05 8.43
CA VAL A 137 1.56 -20.81 8.68
C VAL A 137 2.78 -20.80 7.76
N LEU A 138 2.82 -19.81 6.88
CA LEU A 138 3.83 -19.68 5.84
C LEU A 138 4.79 -18.57 6.21
N LEU A 139 6.08 -18.92 6.27
CA LEU A 139 7.15 -18.02 6.65
C LEU A 139 7.95 -17.65 5.40
N LEU A 140 7.97 -16.38 5.03
CA LEU A 140 8.71 -15.89 3.86
C LEU A 140 9.84 -14.97 4.33
N ASP A 141 11.06 -15.24 3.89
CA ASP A 141 12.20 -14.38 4.18
C ASP A 141 12.47 -13.45 3.00
N GLU A 142 12.34 -12.13 3.22
CA GLU A 142 12.53 -11.07 2.21
C GLU A 142 11.87 -11.40 0.84
N PRO A 143 10.55 -11.66 0.79
CA PRO A 143 9.91 -12.01 -0.47
C PRO A 143 9.90 -10.81 -1.42
N GLY A 144 10.17 -11.05 -2.70
CA GLY A 144 10.09 -10.02 -3.74
C GLY A 144 11.34 -9.15 -3.87
N LEU A 145 12.50 -9.57 -3.36
CA LEU A 145 13.77 -8.82 -3.54
C LEU A 145 14.12 -8.52 -5.00
N SER A 146 13.80 -9.43 -5.93
CA SER A 146 14.03 -9.23 -7.37
C SER A 146 13.01 -8.30 -8.03
N LEU A 147 11.98 -7.83 -7.31
CA LEU A 147 11.00 -6.88 -7.80
C LEU A 147 11.48 -5.45 -7.58
N HIS A 148 11.20 -4.57 -8.54
CA HIS A 148 11.38 -3.13 -8.33
C HIS A 148 10.35 -2.60 -7.31
N ALA A 149 10.67 -1.45 -6.68
CA ALA A 149 9.90 -0.83 -5.60
C ALA A 149 8.37 -0.80 -5.82
N LEU A 150 7.90 -0.30 -6.97
CA LEU A 150 6.47 -0.25 -7.30
C LEU A 150 5.83 -1.65 -7.34
N LYS A 151 6.55 -2.64 -7.87
CA LYS A 151 6.07 -4.03 -7.93
C LYS A 151 6.12 -4.71 -6.56
N GLN A 152 7.02 -4.32 -5.66
CA GLN A 152 6.99 -4.75 -4.26
C GLN A 152 5.74 -4.23 -3.53
N GLN A 153 5.35 -2.97 -3.78
CA GLN A 153 4.11 -2.41 -3.24
C GLN A 153 2.87 -3.15 -3.75
N GLU A 154 2.79 -3.42 -5.06
CA GLU A 154 1.69 -4.23 -5.62
C GLU A 154 1.72 -5.67 -5.08
N PHE A 155 2.91 -6.23 -4.86
CA PHE A 155 3.07 -7.57 -4.31
C PHE A 155 2.51 -7.72 -2.89
N ARG A 156 2.35 -6.63 -2.11
CA ARG A 156 1.62 -6.70 -0.83
C ARG A 156 0.19 -7.21 -1.02
N LYS A 157 -0.52 -6.71 -2.03
CA LYS A 157 -1.88 -7.16 -2.38
C LYS A 157 -1.90 -8.63 -2.79
N THR A 158 -0.85 -9.08 -3.49
CA THR A 158 -0.66 -10.49 -3.80
C THR A 158 -0.54 -11.33 -2.54
N VAL A 159 0.31 -10.93 -1.59
CA VAL A 159 0.48 -11.63 -0.32
C VAL A 159 -0.84 -11.70 0.45
N SER A 160 -1.58 -10.59 0.54
CA SER A 160 -2.90 -10.55 1.19
C SER A 160 -3.91 -11.48 0.52
N ALA A 161 -3.96 -11.51 -0.81
CA ALA A 161 -4.82 -12.42 -1.57
C ALA A 161 -4.43 -13.90 -1.39
N LEU A 162 -3.15 -14.19 -1.26
CA LEU A 162 -2.64 -15.54 -0.98
C LEU A 162 -2.88 -15.98 0.47
N ALA A 163 -3.05 -15.02 1.39
CA ALA A 163 -3.34 -15.26 2.80
C ALA A 163 -4.83 -15.57 3.09
N GLU A 164 -5.73 -15.50 2.10
CA GLU A 164 -7.16 -15.80 2.30
C GLU A 164 -7.41 -17.23 2.84
N GLY A 165 -6.53 -18.18 2.51
CA GLY A 165 -6.61 -19.57 2.97
C GLY A 165 -5.53 -20.00 3.97
N ASN A 166 -4.58 -19.12 4.30
CA ASN A 166 -3.36 -19.43 5.07
C ASN A 166 -2.86 -18.23 5.86
N GLN A 167 -2.16 -18.44 6.97
CA GLN A 167 -1.47 -17.33 7.64
C GLN A 167 -0.11 -17.12 6.99
N ILE A 168 0.19 -15.89 6.54
CA ILE A 168 1.51 -15.53 6.02
C ILE A 168 2.20 -14.60 7.00
N VAL A 169 3.45 -14.90 7.33
CA VAL A 169 4.36 -14.04 8.08
C VAL A 169 5.61 -13.86 7.23
N TYR A 170 6.03 -12.62 7.01
CA TYR A 170 7.25 -12.35 6.26
C TYR A 170 8.13 -11.31 6.93
N THR A 171 9.43 -11.42 6.70
CA THR A 171 10.45 -10.43 7.06
C THR A 171 10.77 -9.57 5.84
N THR A 172 11.02 -8.27 6.07
CA THR A 172 11.42 -7.37 5.00
C THR A 172 12.27 -6.22 5.52
N HIS A 173 13.31 -5.86 4.76
CA HIS A 173 14.04 -4.61 4.88
C HIS A 173 13.51 -3.56 3.91
N SER A 174 12.66 -3.94 2.95
CA SER A 174 12.09 -3.03 1.97
C SER A 174 10.96 -2.20 2.57
N PRO A 175 11.04 -0.87 2.55
CA PRO A 175 9.93 -0.01 2.96
C PRO A 175 8.72 -0.14 2.03
N PHE A 176 8.90 -0.55 0.77
CA PHE A 176 7.80 -0.70 -0.19
C PHE A 176 6.91 -1.91 0.12
N MET A 177 7.44 -2.87 0.87
CA MET A 177 6.71 -4.01 1.41
C MET A 177 5.93 -3.66 2.68
N VAL A 178 5.94 -2.40 3.13
CA VAL A 178 5.18 -1.92 4.30
C VAL A 178 4.12 -0.93 3.83
N GLY A 179 2.83 -1.25 4.02
CA GLY A 179 1.71 -0.37 3.67
C GLY A 179 1.34 0.61 4.77
N ALA A 180 1.10 1.87 4.40
CA ALA A 180 0.55 2.89 5.30
C ALA A 180 -0.84 2.52 5.85
N ASP A 181 -1.58 1.70 5.10
CA ASP A 181 -2.90 1.16 5.38
C ASP A 181 -2.88 -0.15 6.20
N GLU A 182 -1.71 -0.75 6.40
CA GLU A 182 -1.53 -2.08 7.01
C GLU A 182 -0.62 -2.03 8.26
N LEU A 183 -0.49 -0.86 8.88
CA LEU A 183 0.44 -0.63 10.00
C LEU A 183 0.18 -1.50 11.23
N ASP A 184 -1.06 -1.94 11.43
CA ASP A 184 -1.46 -2.85 12.49
C ASP A 184 -0.91 -4.27 12.29
N LEU A 185 -0.56 -4.65 11.05
CA LEU A 185 0.07 -5.92 10.70
C LEU A 185 1.59 -5.90 10.91
N VAL A 186 2.19 -4.70 10.94
CA VAL A 186 3.65 -4.52 10.99
C VAL A 186 4.20 -4.77 12.40
N ARG A 187 5.33 -5.48 12.48
CA ARG A 187 6.10 -5.70 13.71
C ARG A 187 7.52 -5.24 13.47
N VAL A 188 7.98 -4.25 14.24
CA VAL A 188 9.36 -3.76 14.11
C VAL A 188 10.27 -4.60 14.99
N VAL A 189 11.33 -5.14 14.40
CA VAL A 189 12.33 -5.94 15.09
C VAL A 189 13.63 -5.15 15.13
N GLU A 190 14.17 -4.92 16.33
CA GLU A 190 15.42 -4.19 16.49
C GLU A 190 16.33 -4.84 17.54
N MET A 191 17.62 -4.59 17.44
CA MET A 191 18.60 -4.95 18.45
C MET A 191 19.43 -3.71 18.79
N VAL A 192 18.96 -2.95 19.77
CA VAL A 192 19.58 -1.68 20.20
C VAL A 192 20.92 -1.92 20.89
N ASP A 193 21.01 -2.95 21.74
CA ASP A 193 22.24 -3.37 22.42
C ASP A 193 22.28 -4.91 22.47
N ARG A 194 23.43 -5.49 22.10
CA ARG A 194 23.68 -6.95 22.20
C ARG A 194 23.52 -7.49 23.62
N LYS A 195 23.73 -6.66 24.65
CA LYS A 195 23.51 -7.05 26.06
C LYS A 195 22.03 -7.11 26.43
N VAL A 196 21.20 -6.30 25.79
CA VAL A 196 19.75 -6.23 26.02
C VAL A 196 19.02 -7.26 25.15
N GLY A 197 19.59 -7.60 23.99
CA GLY A 197 19.03 -8.58 23.05
C GLY A 197 18.04 -7.97 22.06
N THR A 198 17.47 -8.83 21.20
CA THR A 198 16.47 -8.43 20.20
C THR A 198 15.14 -8.09 20.85
N LYS A 199 14.55 -6.96 20.49
CA LYS A 199 13.20 -6.55 20.87
C LYS A 199 12.28 -6.59 19.66
N VAL A 200 11.08 -7.10 19.88
CA VAL A 200 9.99 -7.10 18.90
C VAL A 200 8.90 -6.17 19.40
N HIS A 201 8.61 -5.14 18.62
CA HIS A 201 7.61 -4.13 18.96
C HIS A 201 6.29 -4.52 18.32
N THR A 202 5.34 -4.98 19.15
CA THR A 202 3.98 -5.36 18.73
C THR A 202 3.04 -4.18 18.53
N ARG A 203 3.47 -3.00 19.00
CA ARG A 203 2.87 -1.71 18.75
C ARG A 203 4.01 -0.78 18.37
N LEU A 204 3.76 0.18 17.49
CA LEU A 204 4.68 1.28 17.20
C LEU A 204 4.89 2.07 18.50
N ALA A 205 5.83 1.62 19.33
CA ALA A 205 6.23 2.25 20.57
C ALA A 205 7.44 3.14 20.25
N VAL A 206 7.27 4.42 20.53
CA VAL A 206 7.95 5.58 19.93
C VAL A 206 9.28 5.91 20.64
N ASP A 207 9.93 4.92 21.24
CA ASP A 207 11.09 5.22 22.09
C ASP A 207 12.42 5.29 21.32
N ASP A 208 12.46 4.87 20.03
CA ASP A 208 13.62 5.05 19.14
C ASP A 208 13.22 5.60 17.75
N PRO A 209 13.62 6.84 17.40
CA PRO A 209 13.40 7.45 16.09
C PRO A 209 13.90 6.61 14.89
N LYS A 210 14.89 5.73 15.10
CA LYS A 210 15.44 4.87 14.03
C LYS A 210 14.53 3.67 13.70
N SER A 211 13.77 3.18 14.68
CA SER A 211 12.82 2.07 14.51
C SER A 211 11.64 2.43 13.61
N ILE A 212 11.37 3.73 13.46
CA ILE A 212 10.31 4.30 12.62
C ILE A 212 10.85 4.61 11.21
N TYR A 213 12.16 4.50 10.95
CA TYR A 213 12.75 4.91 9.66
C TYR A 213 12.20 4.15 8.43
N PRO A 214 12.00 2.81 8.47
CA PRO A 214 11.37 2.10 7.35
C PRO A 214 9.92 2.56 7.11
N LEU A 215 9.21 2.93 8.17
CA LEU A 215 7.87 3.49 8.10
C LEU A 215 7.85 4.93 7.59
N GLN A 216 8.80 5.76 8.01
CA GLN A 216 9.00 7.10 7.46
C GLN A 216 9.40 7.04 5.98
N ALA A 217 10.13 6.01 5.54
CA ALA A 217 10.46 5.81 4.14
C ALA A 217 9.24 5.31 3.34
N ALA A 218 8.46 4.38 3.89
CA ALA A 218 7.22 3.88 3.29
C ALA A 218 6.16 4.98 3.19
N LEU A 219 5.84 5.62 4.32
CA LEU A 219 4.96 6.78 4.40
C LEU A 219 5.52 7.93 3.57
N GLY A 220 6.82 8.22 3.64
CA GLY A 220 7.45 9.30 2.88
C GLY A 220 7.45 9.07 1.38
N TYR A 221 7.49 7.82 0.91
CA TYR A 221 7.36 7.49 -0.51
C TYR A 221 5.90 7.50 -0.98
N ASP A 222 4.97 6.95 -0.21
CA ASP A 222 3.53 7.07 -0.53
C ASP A 222 3.09 8.55 -0.49
N LEU A 223 3.63 9.33 0.45
CA LEU A 223 3.49 10.78 0.50
C LEU A 223 4.16 11.45 -0.70
N ALA A 224 5.34 11.01 -1.14
CA ALA A 224 5.99 11.53 -2.34
C ALA A 224 5.20 11.20 -3.62
N GLN A 225 4.68 9.99 -3.75
CA GLN A 225 3.77 9.61 -4.84
C GLN A 225 2.49 10.44 -4.80
N SER A 226 1.86 10.60 -3.64
CA SER A 226 0.69 11.48 -3.45
C SER A 226 1.02 12.93 -3.83
N MET A 227 2.17 13.44 -3.38
CA MET A 227 2.70 14.77 -3.71
C MET A 227 2.86 15.00 -5.21
N PHE A 228 3.30 13.99 -5.97
CA PHE A 228 3.56 14.11 -7.41
C PHE A 228 2.38 13.70 -8.30
N THR A 229 1.39 12.99 -7.75
CA THR A 229 0.14 12.63 -8.46
C THR A 229 -0.93 13.71 -8.29
N HIS A 230 -0.97 14.38 -7.15
CA HIS A 230 -1.93 15.44 -6.87
C HIS A 230 -1.37 16.79 -7.35
N GLN A 231 -2.11 17.46 -8.22
CA GLN A 231 -1.74 18.79 -8.73
C GLN A 231 -1.75 19.87 -7.64
N ARG A 232 -2.41 19.61 -6.49
CA ARG A 232 -2.63 20.53 -5.39
C ARG A 232 -2.12 19.93 -4.08
N ASN A 233 -1.33 20.71 -3.32
CA ASN A 233 -0.61 20.22 -2.15
C ASN A 233 -0.69 21.22 -0.99
N LEU A 234 -1.12 20.75 0.18
CA LEU A 234 -1.04 21.48 1.45
C LEU A 234 0.13 20.92 2.28
N VAL A 235 1.19 21.69 2.44
CA VAL A 235 2.33 21.32 3.28
C VAL A 235 2.07 21.74 4.72
N VAL A 236 2.14 20.79 5.66
CA VAL A 236 1.89 20.99 7.09
C VAL A 236 3.16 20.69 7.91
N GLU A 237 3.25 21.14 9.15
CA GLU A 237 4.48 21.00 9.94
C GLU A 237 4.72 19.57 10.40
N GLY A 238 3.68 18.90 10.91
CA GLY A 238 3.80 17.63 11.61
C GLY A 238 2.93 16.51 11.05
N ILE A 239 3.31 15.27 11.37
CA ILE A 239 2.47 14.10 11.13
C ILE A 239 1.18 14.12 11.96
N THR A 240 1.21 14.79 13.11
CA THR A 240 0.04 15.01 13.97
C THR A 240 -1.00 15.89 13.29
N ASP A 241 -0.55 16.91 12.57
CA ASP A 241 -1.39 17.84 11.81
C ASP A 241 -2.08 17.09 10.67
N LEU A 242 -1.32 16.27 9.92
CA LEU A 242 -1.88 15.37 8.92
C LEU A 242 -2.99 14.51 9.53
N LEU A 243 -2.73 13.84 10.65
CA LEU A 243 -3.72 12.96 11.29
C LEU A 243 -4.99 13.70 11.70
N ILE A 244 -4.87 14.90 12.27
CA ILE A 244 -6.03 15.71 12.69
C ILE A 244 -6.84 16.14 11.47
N ILE A 245 -6.18 16.65 10.43
CA ILE A 245 -6.83 17.13 9.20
C ILE A 245 -7.51 15.96 8.47
N GLU A 246 -6.86 14.80 8.35
CA GLU A 246 -7.43 13.61 7.73
C GLU A 246 -8.64 13.07 8.52
N ALA A 247 -8.57 13.04 9.85
CA ALA A 247 -9.68 12.62 10.68
C ALA A 247 -10.90 13.55 10.51
N LEU A 248 -10.66 14.87 10.47
CA LEU A 248 -11.70 15.87 10.23
C LEU A 248 -12.26 15.75 8.81
N ASN A 249 -11.42 15.65 7.79
CA ASN A 249 -11.82 15.44 6.40
C ASN A 249 -12.72 14.22 6.24
N ALA A 250 -12.31 13.08 6.79
CA ALA A 250 -13.07 11.83 6.72
C ALA A 250 -14.45 11.98 7.38
N ALA A 251 -14.51 12.54 8.59
CA ALA A 251 -15.75 12.71 9.33
C ALA A 251 -16.69 13.71 8.63
N PHE A 252 -16.22 14.92 8.31
CA PHE A 252 -17.03 15.96 7.69
C PHE A 252 -17.46 15.62 6.27
N SER A 253 -16.59 15.00 5.46
CA SER A 253 -16.97 14.59 4.10
C SER A 253 -18.08 13.54 4.10
N SER A 254 -18.05 12.61 5.06
CA SER A 254 -19.10 11.59 5.21
C SER A 254 -20.46 12.17 5.60
N GLU A 255 -20.46 13.31 6.28
CA GLU A 255 -21.64 14.03 6.76
C GLU A 255 -22.07 15.18 5.83
N GLY A 256 -21.35 15.40 4.72
CA GLY A 256 -21.62 16.51 3.78
C GLY A 256 -21.29 17.91 4.33
N GLY A 257 -20.40 17.98 5.32
CA GLY A 257 -19.95 19.22 5.95
C GLY A 257 -18.67 19.81 5.31
N PRO A 258 -18.09 20.87 5.92
CA PRO A 258 -16.86 21.49 5.43
C PRO A 258 -15.67 20.54 5.50
N ALA A 259 -14.95 20.36 4.40
CA ALA A 259 -13.74 19.55 4.31
C ALA A 259 -12.75 20.17 3.31
N VAL A 260 -11.48 19.79 3.43
CA VAL A 260 -10.48 20.09 2.40
C VAL A 260 -10.79 19.25 1.16
N ASP A 261 -10.66 19.84 -0.04
CA ASP A 261 -10.98 19.14 -1.30
C ASP A 261 -10.17 17.83 -1.42
N SER A 262 -10.82 16.76 -1.88
CA SER A 262 -10.22 15.41 -1.92
C SER A 262 -9.04 15.24 -2.89
N ASP A 263 -8.84 16.18 -3.81
CA ASP A 263 -7.71 16.23 -4.74
C ASP A 263 -6.56 17.14 -4.25
N ILE A 264 -6.64 17.65 -3.02
CA ILE A 264 -5.53 18.30 -2.32
C ILE A 264 -4.81 17.25 -1.46
N ALA A 265 -3.56 16.95 -1.79
CA ALA A 265 -2.71 16.11 -0.95
C ALA A 265 -2.20 16.90 0.27
N ILE A 266 -2.23 16.30 1.46
CA ILE A 266 -1.67 16.88 2.68
C ILE A 266 -0.29 16.28 2.95
N VAL A 267 0.71 17.12 3.16
CA VAL A 267 2.14 16.75 3.15
C VAL A 267 2.80 17.15 4.47
N PRO A 268 3.02 16.24 5.43
CA PRO A 268 3.79 16.53 6.64
C PRO A 268 5.28 16.72 6.34
N ALA A 269 5.80 17.90 6.69
CA ALA A 269 7.21 18.25 6.48
C ALA A 269 8.14 17.79 7.61
N GLY A 270 7.60 17.64 8.82
CA GLY A 270 8.32 17.29 10.05
C GLY A 270 8.84 18.49 10.86
N SER A 271 8.81 19.72 10.33
CA SER A 271 9.08 20.98 11.05
C SER A 271 8.73 22.20 10.18
N ALA A 272 8.46 23.36 10.79
CA ALA A 272 8.32 24.65 10.10
C ALA A 272 9.44 24.93 9.07
N SER A 273 10.70 24.67 9.42
CA SER A 273 11.83 24.85 8.49
C SER A 273 11.78 23.92 7.27
N LYS A 274 11.27 22.70 7.44
CA LYS A 274 11.10 21.74 6.35
C LYS A 274 9.87 22.06 5.50
N VAL A 275 8.86 22.74 6.04
CA VAL A 275 7.74 23.24 5.24
C VAL A 275 8.27 24.12 4.11
N VAL A 276 9.19 25.04 4.40
CA VAL A 276 9.84 25.89 3.38
C VAL A 276 10.53 25.05 2.30
N TYR A 277 11.27 24.01 2.71
CA TYR A 277 11.98 23.11 1.81
C TYR A 277 11.03 22.34 0.87
N TYR A 278 10.00 21.69 1.43
CA TYR A 278 9.02 20.94 0.63
C TYR A 278 8.20 21.85 -0.28
N SER A 279 7.80 23.03 0.21
CA SER A 279 7.09 24.00 -0.61
C SER A 279 7.91 24.45 -1.82
N THR A 280 9.22 24.63 -1.64
CA THR A 280 10.17 24.96 -2.72
C THR A 280 10.23 23.85 -3.77
N ILE A 281 10.41 22.59 -3.33
CA ILE A 281 10.51 21.44 -4.25
C ILE A 281 9.21 21.26 -5.04
N LEU A 282 8.07 21.24 -4.36
CA LEU A 282 6.78 21.00 -5.00
C LEU A 282 6.43 22.11 -6.01
N THR A 283 6.70 23.37 -5.67
CA THR A 283 6.50 24.48 -6.60
C THR A 283 7.46 24.42 -7.78
N SER A 284 8.72 24.00 -7.58
CA SER A 284 9.69 23.83 -8.67
C SER A 284 9.27 22.78 -9.71
N GLN A 285 8.42 21.83 -9.31
CA GLN A 285 7.81 20.83 -10.20
C GLN A 285 6.49 21.29 -10.81
N SER A 286 6.18 22.59 -10.75
CA SER A 286 4.96 23.20 -11.28
C SER A 286 3.66 22.72 -10.62
N LEU A 287 3.73 22.23 -9.38
CA LEU A 287 2.55 21.86 -8.59
C LEU A 287 1.98 23.11 -7.87
N LYS A 288 0.67 23.11 -7.61
CA LYS A 288 0.05 24.13 -6.75
C LYS A 288 0.31 23.78 -5.29
N VAL A 289 0.86 24.73 -4.55
CA VAL A 289 1.28 24.51 -3.15
C VAL A 289 0.72 25.61 -2.26
N ALA A 290 0.26 25.22 -1.07
CA ALA A 290 0.02 26.10 0.07
C ALA A 290 0.73 25.52 1.29
N ALA A 291 1.11 26.39 2.23
CA ALA A 291 1.71 26.00 3.50
C ALA A 291 0.73 26.32 4.63
N LEU A 292 0.55 25.41 5.57
CA LEU A 292 -0.09 25.67 6.86
C LEU A 292 0.98 25.54 7.93
N LEU A 293 1.20 26.64 8.65
CA LEU A 293 2.22 26.75 9.67
C LEU A 293 1.59 27.12 11.02
N ASP A 294 2.14 26.58 12.10
CA ASP A 294 1.74 26.90 13.47
C ASP A 294 2.07 28.35 13.78
N SER A 295 1.23 29.02 14.57
CA SER A 295 1.38 30.46 14.89
C SER A 295 2.40 30.74 15.98
N ASP A 296 3.33 29.81 16.19
CA ASP A 296 4.41 29.89 17.14
C ASP A 296 5.64 30.62 16.55
N SER A 297 6.71 30.73 17.34
CA SER A 297 7.93 31.41 16.89
C SER A 297 8.60 30.70 15.71
N ALA A 298 8.48 29.38 15.58
CA ALA A 298 9.11 28.63 14.50
C ALA A 298 8.36 28.85 13.18
N GLY A 299 7.03 28.80 13.21
CA GLY A 299 6.19 29.11 12.08
C GLY A 299 6.25 30.57 11.66
N ASP A 300 6.39 31.52 12.60
CA ASP A 300 6.56 32.95 12.27
C ASP A 300 7.85 33.15 11.47
N GLN A 301 8.96 32.58 11.96
CA GLN A 301 10.23 32.61 11.25
C GLN A 301 10.14 31.96 9.87
N ALA A 302 9.42 30.84 9.74
CA ALA A 302 9.23 30.16 8.46
C ALA A 302 8.38 30.97 7.48
N ALA A 303 7.30 31.61 7.95
CA ALA A 303 6.42 32.45 7.15
C ALA A 303 7.12 33.73 6.65
N GLU A 304 8.05 34.28 7.44
CA GLU A 304 8.86 35.44 7.09
C GLU A 304 10.08 35.11 6.21
N GLN A 305 10.41 33.82 5.98
CA GLN A 305 11.51 33.47 5.09
C GLN A 305 11.22 33.95 3.67
N GLU A 306 12.13 34.78 3.14
CA GLU A 306 12.02 35.31 1.78
C GLU A 306 11.85 34.20 0.73
N ALA A 307 12.51 33.05 0.93
CA ALA A 307 12.36 31.88 0.07
C ALA A 307 10.92 31.33 0.02
N LEU A 308 10.18 31.34 1.14
CA LEU A 308 8.79 30.91 1.17
C LEU A 308 7.87 32.00 0.63
N TRP A 309 8.07 33.25 1.06
CA TRP A 309 7.28 34.41 0.66
C TRP A 309 7.33 34.72 -0.84
N GLN A 310 8.51 34.60 -1.47
CA GLN A 310 8.64 34.83 -2.92
C GLN A 310 8.00 33.71 -3.74
N LEU A 311 7.92 32.51 -3.16
CA LEU A 311 7.52 31.29 -3.84
C LEU A 311 6.01 31.02 -3.67
N LEU A 312 5.51 31.26 -2.46
CA LEU A 312 4.11 31.24 -2.09
C LEU A 312 3.70 32.68 -1.76
N SER A 313 2.87 33.29 -2.60
CA SER A 313 2.23 34.58 -2.25
C SER A 313 1.61 34.50 -0.86
N THR A 314 1.50 35.61 -0.11
CA THR A 314 0.89 35.63 1.25
C THR A 314 -0.44 34.90 1.37
N LYS A 315 -1.24 34.85 0.30
CA LYS A 315 -2.53 34.15 0.27
C LYS A 315 -2.42 32.63 0.37
N ARG A 316 -1.22 32.06 0.19
CA ARG A 316 -0.93 30.61 0.21
C ARG A 316 -0.08 30.20 1.41
N ILE A 317 0.22 31.15 2.30
CA ILE A 317 0.85 30.88 3.60
C ILE A 317 -0.26 31.09 4.63
N LEU A 318 -0.78 29.97 5.13
CA LEU A 318 -1.88 29.92 6.11
C LEU A 318 -1.29 29.76 7.51
N ARG A 319 -1.93 30.38 8.50
CA ARG A 319 -1.54 30.32 9.91
C ARG A 319 -2.67 29.73 10.73
N THR A 320 -2.37 28.80 11.63
CA THR A 320 -3.37 28.21 12.55
C THR A 320 -4.14 29.25 13.36
N GLY A 321 -3.46 30.32 13.81
CA GLY A 321 -4.00 31.42 14.59
C GLY A 321 -5.01 32.30 13.85
N ASP A 322 -5.03 32.27 12.52
CA ASP A 322 -6.05 32.99 11.72
C ASP A 322 -7.44 32.33 11.84
N HIS A 323 -7.48 31.07 12.30
CA HIS A 323 -8.68 30.24 12.36
C HIS A 323 -9.18 29.99 13.79
N ILE A 324 -8.53 30.58 14.79
CA ILE A 324 -8.94 30.48 16.19
C ILE A 324 -8.82 31.83 16.91
N ALA A 325 -9.80 32.15 17.75
CA ALA A 325 -9.79 33.37 18.54
C ALA A 325 -9.23 33.12 19.95
N GLY A 326 -8.37 34.03 20.41
CA GLY A 326 -8.01 34.14 21.83
C GLY A 326 -6.86 33.24 22.31
N VAL A 327 -6.30 32.37 21.46
CA VAL A 327 -5.09 31.57 21.76
C VAL A 327 -3.86 32.25 21.18
N GLN A 328 -2.85 32.53 22.01
CA GLN A 328 -1.55 33.01 21.56
C GLN A 328 -0.67 31.85 21.16
N ARG A 329 0.12 32.01 20.09
CA ARG A 329 1.01 30.95 19.58
C ARG A 329 0.27 29.65 19.27
N ALA A 330 -0.92 29.77 18.68
CA ALA A 330 -1.80 28.64 18.42
C ALA A 330 -1.13 27.60 17.52
N GLU A 331 -1.32 26.33 17.85
CA GLU A 331 -0.91 25.19 17.05
C GLU A 331 -2.16 24.48 16.49
N ILE A 332 -2.00 23.49 15.60
CA ILE A 332 -3.15 22.81 14.98
C ILE A 332 -4.12 22.18 16.02
N GLU A 333 -3.60 21.68 17.14
CA GLU A 333 -4.41 21.09 18.20
C GLU A 333 -5.34 22.11 18.87
N ASP A 334 -4.98 23.40 18.87
CA ASP A 334 -5.79 24.43 19.51
C ASP A 334 -7.12 24.64 18.78
N LEU A 335 -7.23 24.32 17.48
CA LEU A 335 -8.52 24.35 16.77
C LEU A 335 -9.57 23.42 17.39
N LEU A 336 -9.14 22.44 18.19
CA LEU A 336 -9.96 21.42 18.84
C LEU A 336 -9.76 21.43 20.37
N ARG A 337 -9.39 22.59 20.92
CA ARG A 337 -8.92 22.75 22.29
C ARG A 337 -9.82 22.13 23.36
N HIS A 338 -11.13 22.32 23.27
CA HIS A 338 -12.09 21.88 24.28
C HIS A 338 -12.32 20.37 24.18
N THR A 339 -12.50 19.86 22.97
CA THR A 339 -12.69 18.44 22.71
C THR A 339 -11.43 17.65 23.07
N LEU A 340 -10.25 18.11 22.65
CA LEU A 340 -8.98 17.46 22.96
C LEU A 340 -8.69 17.45 24.46
N ALA A 341 -9.04 18.49 25.21
CA ALA A 341 -8.88 18.50 26.66
C ALA A 341 -9.76 17.43 27.34
N GLN A 342 -10.99 17.21 26.85
CA GLN A 342 -11.86 16.14 27.35
C GLN A 342 -11.31 14.76 27.02
N ILE A 343 -10.84 14.54 25.78
CA ILE A 343 -10.26 13.27 25.35
C ILE A 343 -8.96 12.98 26.11
N ALA A 344 -8.12 13.99 26.34
CA ALA A 344 -6.91 13.87 27.14
C ALA A 344 -7.23 13.33 28.55
N ARG A 345 -8.27 13.86 29.20
CA ARG A 345 -8.75 13.38 30.50
C ARG A 345 -9.31 11.95 30.40
N ASP A 346 -10.26 11.72 29.50
CA ASP A 346 -11.11 10.53 29.50
C ASP A 346 -10.40 9.28 28.92
N GLU A 347 -9.54 9.45 27.90
CA GLU A 347 -8.85 8.33 27.24
C GLU A 347 -7.38 8.19 27.65
N LEU A 348 -6.71 9.28 28.04
CA LEU A 348 -5.27 9.29 28.30
C LEU A 348 -4.92 9.55 29.77
N GLY A 349 -5.88 9.92 30.60
CA GLY A 349 -5.67 10.22 32.02
C GLY A 349 -5.00 11.56 32.31
N TRP A 350 -4.84 12.41 31.30
CA TRP A 350 -4.26 13.76 31.41
C TRP A 350 -5.36 14.78 31.68
N ASP A 351 -5.80 14.88 32.93
CA ASP A 351 -6.82 15.86 33.31
C ASP A 351 -6.23 17.26 33.48
N SER A 352 -6.51 18.13 32.52
CA SER A 352 -6.16 19.56 32.55
C SER A 352 -7.36 20.44 32.18
N VAL A 353 -8.60 19.92 32.22
CA VAL A 353 -9.79 20.62 31.70
C VAL A 353 -10.00 21.97 32.39
N ALA A 354 -9.85 22.03 33.71
CA ALA A 354 -9.98 23.27 34.48
C ALA A 354 -8.88 24.30 34.14
N THR A 355 -7.65 23.83 33.91
CA THR A 355 -6.53 24.70 33.52
C THR A 355 -6.71 25.25 32.12
N VAL A 356 -7.14 24.41 31.16
CA VAL A 356 -7.46 24.82 29.79
C VAL A 356 -8.52 25.91 29.74
N GLN A 357 -9.54 25.82 30.60
CA GLN A 357 -10.60 26.84 30.73
C GLN A 357 -10.11 28.14 31.39
N SER A 358 -9.27 28.05 32.43
CA SER A 358 -8.75 29.24 33.14
C SER A 358 -7.62 29.97 32.40
N GLN A 359 -6.94 29.31 31.47
CA GLN A 359 -5.85 29.85 30.67
C GLN A 359 -6.18 29.82 29.16
N PRO A 360 -7.19 30.59 28.69
CA PRO A 360 -7.65 30.52 27.29
C PRO A 360 -6.59 30.97 26.28
N ALA A 361 -5.64 31.81 26.69
CA ALA A 361 -4.60 32.33 25.81
C ALA A 361 -3.38 31.41 25.61
N ARG A 362 -3.24 30.36 26.42
CA ARG A 362 -2.05 29.50 26.40
C ARG A 362 -2.30 28.25 25.55
N PRO A 363 -1.40 27.85 24.63
CA PRO A 363 -1.58 26.66 23.79
C PRO A 363 -1.90 25.40 24.59
N LEU A 364 -2.76 24.53 24.04
CA LEU A 364 -3.24 23.33 24.72
C LEU A 364 -2.07 22.42 25.12
N MET A 365 -1.15 22.18 24.19
CA MET A 365 -0.02 21.28 24.43
C MET A 365 0.96 21.83 25.46
N GLU A 366 1.13 23.16 25.55
CA GLU A 366 1.92 23.77 26.62
C GLU A 366 1.30 23.53 28.00
N ILE A 367 -0.03 23.55 28.11
CA ILE A 367 -0.74 23.23 29.36
C ILE A 367 -0.55 21.75 29.71
N LEU A 368 -0.85 20.86 28.75
CA LEU A 368 -0.77 19.42 28.97
C LEU A 368 0.64 18.97 29.36
N VAL A 369 1.68 19.43 28.67
CA VAL A 369 3.08 19.07 28.99
C VAL A 369 3.53 19.63 30.34
N ALA A 370 3.02 20.79 30.75
CA ALA A 370 3.39 21.39 32.03
C ALA A 370 2.77 20.66 33.23
N GLU A 371 1.56 20.10 33.08
CA GLU A 371 0.88 19.35 34.13
C GLU A 371 1.16 17.84 34.06
N HIS A 372 1.37 17.32 32.85
CA HIS A 372 1.59 15.90 32.55
C HIS A 372 2.84 15.76 31.65
N PRO A 373 4.04 15.59 32.22
CA PRO A 373 5.30 15.56 31.47
C PRO A 373 5.39 14.48 30.38
N GLU A 374 4.59 13.42 30.49
CA GLU A 374 4.48 12.34 29.50
C GLU A 374 3.46 12.62 28.37
N ALA A 375 2.82 13.80 28.40
CA ALA A 375 1.89 14.25 27.38
C ALA A 375 2.55 14.26 26.00
N SER A 376 1.82 13.76 25.00
CA SER A 376 2.34 13.56 23.64
C SER A 376 1.28 13.94 22.61
N LYS A 377 1.66 14.86 21.71
CA LYS A 377 0.83 15.26 20.57
C LYS A 377 0.33 14.05 19.77
N TRP A 378 1.22 13.08 19.52
CA TRP A 378 0.88 11.85 18.79
C TRP A 378 -0.21 11.03 19.47
N LYS A 379 -0.08 10.78 20.78
CA LYS A 379 -1.09 10.02 21.54
C LYS A 379 -2.43 10.75 21.53
N LEU A 380 -2.40 12.08 21.68
CA LEU A 380 -3.59 12.92 21.66
C LEU A 380 -4.29 12.94 20.30
N ALA A 381 -3.56 13.17 19.21
CA ALA A 381 -4.09 13.16 17.85
C ALA A 381 -4.70 11.78 17.47
N ARG A 382 -4.06 10.68 17.88
CA ARG A 382 -4.59 9.33 17.63
C ARG A 382 -5.85 9.03 18.45
N ALA A 383 -5.88 9.43 19.73
CA ALA A 383 -7.07 9.32 20.56
C ALA A 383 -8.22 10.13 19.95
N PHE A 384 -7.94 11.34 19.48
CA PHE A 384 -8.90 12.18 18.76
C PHE A 384 -9.45 11.54 17.50
N ALA A 385 -8.59 11.03 16.60
CA ALA A 385 -9.05 10.41 15.36
C ALA A 385 -9.99 9.22 15.63
N LYS A 386 -9.64 8.39 16.63
CA LYS A 386 -10.48 7.28 17.08
C LYS A 386 -11.81 7.76 17.69
N TRP A 387 -11.75 8.75 18.57
CA TRP A 387 -12.91 9.34 19.23
C TRP A 387 -13.87 9.97 18.21
N LEU A 388 -13.36 10.74 17.26
CA LEU A 388 -14.17 11.42 16.24
C LEU A 388 -14.88 10.41 15.34
N SER A 389 -14.20 9.34 14.93
CA SER A 389 -14.82 8.26 14.15
C SER A 389 -15.97 7.57 14.89
N ALA A 390 -15.96 7.56 16.22
CA ALA A 390 -17.01 6.93 17.03
C ALA A 390 -18.16 7.88 17.38
N ASN A 391 -17.90 9.20 17.47
CA ASN A 391 -18.87 10.18 17.97
C ASN A 391 -19.44 11.11 16.88
N GLY A 392 -18.79 11.22 15.72
CA GLY A 392 -19.22 12.08 14.61
C GLY A 392 -18.93 13.57 14.83
N THR A 393 -19.14 14.40 13.81
CA THR A 393 -18.76 15.83 13.86
C THR A 393 -19.68 16.66 14.76
N ALA A 394 -20.90 16.19 15.00
CA ALA A 394 -21.87 16.85 15.88
C ALA A 394 -21.41 16.91 17.36
N ALA A 395 -20.50 16.03 17.77
CA ALA A 395 -19.94 15.99 19.11
C ALA A 395 -18.86 17.06 19.37
N LEU A 396 -18.29 17.66 18.32
CA LEU A 396 -17.34 18.76 18.43
C LEU A 396 -18.00 20.02 18.99
N ASP A 397 -17.23 20.87 19.68
CA ASP A 397 -17.74 22.15 20.14
C ASP A 397 -18.14 23.05 18.94
N PRO A 398 -19.23 23.84 19.03
CA PRO A 398 -19.63 24.72 17.93
C PRO A 398 -18.53 25.67 17.45
N SER A 399 -17.67 26.15 18.36
CA SER A 399 -16.54 27.02 18.00
C SER A 399 -15.45 26.27 17.22
N GLU A 400 -15.16 25.02 17.59
CA GLU A 400 -14.20 24.16 16.92
C GLU A 400 -14.65 23.78 15.50
N ARG A 401 -15.95 23.50 15.32
CA ARG A 401 -16.54 23.33 13.99
C ARG A 401 -16.39 24.58 13.12
N ALA A 402 -16.56 25.76 13.71
CA ALA A 402 -16.39 27.02 13.00
C ALA A 402 -14.91 27.27 12.63
N SER A 403 -13.98 26.96 13.53
CA SER A 403 -12.53 27.00 13.27
C SER A 403 -12.12 26.07 12.13
N TRP A 404 -12.60 24.83 12.15
CA TRP A 404 -12.36 23.87 11.06
C TRP A 404 -12.97 24.34 9.73
N SER A 405 -14.20 24.86 9.75
CA SER A 405 -14.84 25.41 8.55
C SER A 405 -14.08 26.60 7.98
N SER A 406 -13.47 27.42 8.84
CA SER A 406 -12.64 28.56 8.43
C SER A 406 -11.33 28.09 7.77
N LEU A 407 -10.65 27.11 8.40
CA LEU A 407 -9.39 26.56 7.90
C LEU A 407 -9.59 25.84 6.56
N SER A 408 -10.54 24.91 6.47
CA SER A 408 -10.76 24.13 5.24
C SER A 408 -11.16 25.02 4.06
N ALA A 409 -12.01 26.04 4.29
CA ALA A 409 -12.35 27.02 3.27
C ALA A 409 -11.15 27.85 2.81
N ALA A 410 -10.25 28.23 3.73
CA ALA A 410 -9.03 28.96 3.39
C ALA A 410 -8.04 28.11 2.60
N VAL A 411 -7.86 26.83 2.98
CA VAL A 411 -7.05 25.85 2.24
C VAL A 411 -7.56 25.70 0.81
N ASN A 412 -8.86 25.42 0.64
CA ASN A 412 -9.46 25.21 -0.69
C ASN A 412 -9.31 26.46 -1.56
N LYS A 413 -9.49 27.65 -0.98
CA LYS A 413 -9.32 28.94 -1.66
C LYS A 413 -7.86 29.23 -2.04
N ALA A 414 -6.90 28.87 -1.19
CA ALA A 414 -5.48 29.07 -1.46
C ALA A 414 -4.99 28.18 -2.63
N LEU A 415 -5.60 27.00 -2.76
CA LEU A 415 -5.28 25.96 -3.74
C LEU A 415 -6.27 25.88 -4.91
N THR A 416 -7.18 26.85 -5.05
CA THR A 416 -7.96 27.01 -6.29
C THR A 416 -7.05 27.52 -7.40
#